data_AF-A0AAI9RLN8-F1
#
_entry.id   AF-A0AAI9RLN8-F1
#
_cell.length_a   1.000
_cell.length_b   1.000
_cell.length_c   1.000
_cell.angle_alpha   90.00
_cell.angle_beta   90.00
_cell.angle_gamma   90.00
#
_symmetry.space_group_name_H-M   'P 1'
#
loop_
_entity.id
_entity.type
_entity.pdbx_description
1 polymer ?
#
loop_
_entity_poly.entity_id
_entity_poly.type
_entity_poly.pdbx_seq_one_letter_code
_entity_poly.pdbx_strand_id
1 'polypeptide(L)'
;MPVWFGDWIKEQRMALNISQSELSDRTGKQIPQSTISMWEQRKNGNPTAQNVRLLVESLGISMNNFPWEHILFKDKYTEARCNQMAERFYLYDLASASSLKTFEGKVYELKGAVGVEKESGEVRHITDLYYRTRSVISNKRLLAKRKNAHDELLKVSGIKKVK
;
A
#
# COMPACT_ATOMS: atom_id res chain seq x y z
N MET A 1 -11.78 4.30 -8.62
CA MET A 1 -10.49 4.02 -7.94
C MET A 1 -10.26 2.53 -7.99
N PRO A 2 -9.05 2.04 -8.34
CA PRO A 2 -8.78 0.60 -8.34
C PRO A 2 -8.71 0.05 -6.91
N VAL A 3 -9.20 -1.17 -6.73
CA VAL A 3 -9.42 -1.83 -5.43
C VAL A 3 -8.74 -3.20 -5.47
N TRP A 4 -8.11 -3.61 -4.36
CA TRP A 4 -7.55 -4.96 -4.28
C TRP A 4 -8.67 -5.99 -4.24
N PHE A 5 -8.48 -7.11 -4.96
CA PHE A 5 -9.48 -8.19 -5.01
C PHE A 5 -9.97 -8.61 -3.62
N GLY A 6 -9.05 -8.74 -2.64
CA GLY A 6 -9.40 -9.07 -1.26
C GLY A 6 -10.29 -8.05 -0.56
N ASP A 7 -10.07 -6.75 -0.79
CA ASP A 7 -10.92 -5.70 -0.24
C ASP A 7 -12.29 -5.69 -0.93
N TRP A 8 -12.32 -5.88 -2.26
CA TRP A 8 -13.56 -5.96 -3.02
C TRP A 8 -14.44 -7.13 -2.55
N ILE A 9 -13.86 -8.33 -2.35
CA ILE A 9 -14.60 -9.48 -1.79
C ILE A 9 -15.20 -9.09 -0.44
N LYS A 10 -14.40 -8.48 0.44
CA LYS A 10 -14.85 -8.07 1.77
C LYS A 10 -16.03 -7.10 1.69
N GLU A 11 -15.96 -6.11 0.81
CA GLU A 11 -17.03 -5.14 0.59
C GLU A 11 -18.32 -5.84 0.12
N GLN A 12 -18.25 -6.71 -0.89
CA GLN A 12 -19.41 -7.47 -1.37
C GLN A 12 -20.00 -8.35 -0.26
N ARG A 13 -19.12 -9.03 0.50
CA ARG A 13 -19.50 -9.91 1.60
C ARG A 13 -20.25 -9.15 2.71
N MET A 14 -19.75 -7.97 3.09
CA MET A 14 -20.38 -7.12 4.09
C MET A 14 -21.70 -6.52 3.58
N ALA A 15 -21.79 -6.17 2.30
CA ALA A 15 -23.03 -5.69 1.67
C ALA A 15 -24.14 -6.77 1.69
N LEU A 16 -23.76 -8.03 1.55
CA LEU A 16 -24.67 -9.18 1.68
C LEU A 16 -24.87 -9.65 3.13
N ASN A 17 -24.21 -9.01 4.11
CA ASN A 17 -24.22 -9.35 5.52
C ASN A 17 -23.86 -10.83 5.83
N ILE A 18 -22.91 -11.39 5.07
CA ILE A 18 -22.48 -12.78 5.24
C ILE A 18 -21.10 -12.87 5.91
N SER A 19 -20.84 -13.97 6.61
CA SER A 19 -19.53 -14.22 7.23
C SER A 19 -18.53 -14.82 6.22
N GLN A 20 -17.24 -14.82 6.57
CA GLN A 20 -16.22 -15.50 5.73
C GLN A 20 -16.46 -17.01 5.68
N SER A 21 -17.01 -17.60 6.75
CA SER A 21 -17.40 -19.02 6.77
C SER A 21 -18.55 -19.28 5.81
N GLU A 22 -19.58 -18.44 5.85
CA GLU A 22 -20.73 -18.52 4.95
C GLU A 22 -20.30 -18.43 3.48
N LEU A 23 -19.38 -17.51 3.16
CA LEU A 23 -18.86 -17.37 1.79
C LEU A 23 -18.10 -18.63 1.36
N SER A 24 -17.31 -19.23 2.26
CA SER A 24 -16.67 -20.54 2.02
C SER A 24 -17.72 -21.62 1.73
N ASP A 25 -18.79 -21.68 2.52
CA ASP A 25 -19.87 -22.66 2.33
C ASP A 25 -20.58 -22.48 0.97
N ARG A 26 -20.80 -21.23 0.54
CA ARG A 26 -21.38 -20.92 -0.79
C ARG A 26 -20.51 -21.31 -1.97
N THR A 27 -19.19 -21.43 -1.78
CA THR A 27 -18.28 -21.98 -2.80
C THR A 27 -18.27 -23.52 -2.82
N GLY A 28 -19.13 -24.17 -2.02
CA GLY A 28 -19.10 -25.61 -1.80
C GLY A 28 -17.86 -26.06 -1.03
N LYS A 29 -17.30 -25.18 -0.18
CA LYS A 29 -16.04 -25.39 0.57
C LYS A 29 -14.80 -25.64 -0.30
N GLN A 30 -14.88 -25.37 -1.60
CA GLN A 30 -13.72 -25.38 -2.50
C GLN A 30 -12.71 -24.31 -2.12
N ILE A 31 -13.18 -23.19 -1.55
CA ILE A 31 -12.33 -22.12 -1.05
C ILE A 31 -12.51 -22.04 0.46
N PRO A 32 -11.51 -22.51 1.25
CA PRO A 32 -11.58 -22.46 2.70
C PRO A 32 -11.72 -21.03 3.25
N GLN A 33 -12.43 -20.88 4.37
CA GLN A 33 -12.55 -19.61 5.08
C GLN A 33 -11.19 -18.96 5.39
N SER A 34 -10.16 -19.76 5.71
CA SER A 34 -8.81 -19.27 5.96
C SER A 34 -8.18 -18.62 4.73
N THR A 35 -8.46 -19.16 3.54
CA THR A 35 -8.01 -18.60 2.25
C THR A 35 -8.72 -17.28 1.94
N ILE A 36 -10.03 -17.20 2.17
CA ILE A 36 -10.80 -15.95 2.05
C ILE A 36 -10.24 -14.89 3.00
N SER A 37 -10.05 -15.25 4.26
CA SER A 37 -9.47 -14.36 5.29
C SER A 37 -8.07 -13.87 4.90
N MET A 38 -7.25 -14.74 4.33
CA MET A 38 -5.92 -14.40 3.84
C MET A 38 -5.97 -13.35 2.72
N TRP A 39 -6.87 -13.50 1.75
CA TRP A 39 -7.08 -12.50 0.69
C TRP A 39 -7.62 -11.18 1.24
N GLU A 40 -8.63 -11.19 2.11
CA GLU A 40 -9.16 -9.98 2.75
C GLU A 40 -8.12 -9.25 3.61
N GLN A 41 -7.13 -9.96 4.15
CA GLN A 41 -6.01 -9.39 4.91
C GLN A 41 -4.82 -8.98 4.03
N ARG A 42 -4.94 -9.10 2.70
CA ARG A 42 -3.87 -8.86 1.71
C ARG A 42 -2.60 -9.68 1.98
N LYS A 43 -2.74 -10.83 2.63
CA LYS A 43 -1.65 -11.78 2.88
C LYS A 43 -1.39 -12.63 1.61
N ASN A 44 -0.17 -13.19 1.51
CA ASN A 44 0.35 -13.77 0.28
C ASN A 44 -0.54 -14.87 -0.33
N GLY A 45 -0.72 -14.80 -1.65
CA GLY A 45 -1.41 -15.79 -2.48
C GLY A 45 -2.40 -15.10 -3.43
N ASN A 46 -2.12 -15.06 -4.73
CA ASN A 46 -3.12 -14.61 -5.69
C ASN A 46 -4.18 -15.70 -5.87
N PRO A 47 -5.48 -15.33 -6.00
CA PRO A 47 -6.48 -16.28 -6.42
C PRO A 47 -6.15 -16.77 -7.84
N THR A 48 -6.46 -18.04 -8.12
CA THR A 48 -6.50 -18.54 -9.49
C THR A 48 -7.74 -17.98 -10.20
N ALA A 49 -7.77 -18.04 -11.53
CA ALA A 49 -8.96 -17.64 -12.29
C ALA A 49 -10.23 -18.42 -11.86
N GLN A 50 -10.07 -19.71 -11.51
CA GLN A 50 -11.16 -20.53 -10.98
C GLN A 50 -11.64 -20.01 -9.61
N ASN A 51 -10.73 -19.60 -8.72
CA ASN A 51 -11.11 -19.02 -7.44
C ASN A 51 -11.89 -17.72 -7.59
N VAL A 52 -11.47 -16.86 -8.54
CA VAL A 52 -12.20 -15.63 -8.86
C VAL A 52 -13.61 -15.98 -9.32
N ARG A 53 -13.75 -16.91 -10.27
CA ARG A 53 -15.07 -17.33 -10.77
C ARG A 53 -16.00 -17.81 -9.65
N LEU A 54 -15.52 -18.76 -8.83
CA LEU A 54 -16.30 -19.34 -7.73
C LEU A 54 -16.76 -18.26 -6.73
N LEU A 55 -15.89 -17.30 -6.39
CA LEU A 55 -16.26 -16.23 -5.47
C LEU A 55 -17.27 -15.26 -6.08
N VAL A 56 -17.08 -14.84 -7.32
CA VAL A 56 -17.99 -13.91 -8.00
C VAL A 56 -19.38 -14.52 -8.14
N GLU A 57 -19.46 -15.77 -8.57
CA GLU A 57 -20.72 -16.52 -8.69
C GLU A 57 -21.39 -16.74 -7.33
N SER A 58 -20.62 -17.08 -6.28
CA SER A 58 -21.16 -17.28 -4.91
C SER A 58 -21.67 -15.99 -4.25
N LEU A 59 -21.24 -14.83 -4.75
CA LEU A 59 -21.76 -13.51 -4.38
C LEU A 59 -23.01 -13.12 -5.21
N GLY A 60 -23.45 -13.98 -6.13
CA GLY A 60 -24.61 -13.73 -7.00
C GLY A 60 -24.31 -12.78 -8.16
N ILE A 61 -23.04 -12.54 -8.47
CA ILE A 61 -22.60 -11.65 -9.54
C ILE A 61 -22.27 -12.50 -10.77
N SER A 62 -22.72 -12.08 -11.95
CA SER A 62 -22.28 -12.69 -13.20
C SER A 62 -20.84 -12.30 -13.51
N MET A 63 -20.05 -13.23 -14.06
CA MET A 63 -18.68 -12.94 -14.50
C MET A 63 -18.59 -11.79 -15.50
N ASN A 64 -19.65 -11.53 -16.27
CA ASN A 64 -19.72 -10.41 -17.20
C ASN A 64 -19.80 -9.05 -16.48
N ASN A 65 -20.30 -9.04 -15.26
CA ASN A 65 -20.44 -7.85 -14.42
C ASN A 65 -19.26 -7.69 -13.46
N PHE A 66 -18.28 -8.60 -13.49
CA PHE A 66 -17.10 -8.49 -12.66
C PHE A 66 -16.20 -7.35 -13.17
N PRO A 67 -15.82 -6.38 -12.32
CA PRO A 67 -15.14 -5.16 -12.75
C PRO A 67 -13.64 -5.38 -12.98
N TRP A 68 -13.27 -6.18 -13.98
CA TRP A 68 -11.88 -6.56 -14.31
C TRP A 68 -10.91 -5.37 -14.34
N GLU A 69 -11.34 -4.25 -14.92
CA GLU A 69 -10.53 -3.02 -15.09
C GLU A 69 -10.21 -2.29 -13.78
N HIS A 70 -10.95 -2.59 -12.70
CA HIS A 70 -10.84 -1.92 -11.42
C HIS A 70 -10.28 -2.83 -10.31
N ILE A 71 -10.09 -4.12 -10.59
CA ILE A 71 -9.60 -5.08 -9.61
C ILE A 71 -8.10 -5.27 -9.75
N LEU A 72 -7.41 -5.10 -8.63
CA LEU A 72 -5.98 -5.32 -8.51
C LEU A 72 -5.70 -6.72 -7.93
N PHE A 73 -4.86 -7.47 -8.63
CA PHE A 73 -4.27 -8.72 -8.15
C PHE A 73 -2.81 -8.48 -7.81
N LYS A 74 -2.25 -9.23 -6.85
CA LYS A 74 -0.87 -9.01 -6.38
C LYS A 74 0.13 -9.64 -7.34
N ASP A 75 0.24 -9.11 -8.56
CA ASP A 75 1.26 -9.48 -9.53
C ASP A 75 2.37 -8.42 -9.62
N LYS A 76 3.49 -8.77 -10.26
CA LYS A 76 4.67 -7.88 -10.41
C LYS A 76 4.33 -6.58 -11.16
N TYR A 77 3.40 -6.61 -12.10
CA TYR A 77 2.98 -5.45 -12.89
C TYR A 77 2.01 -4.56 -12.11
N THR A 78 1.16 -5.15 -11.27
CA THR A 78 0.22 -4.44 -10.42
C THR A 78 0.93 -3.73 -9.27
N GLU A 79 1.97 -4.31 -8.67
CA GLU A 79 2.83 -3.57 -7.74
C GLU A 79 3.50 -2.37 -8.43
N ALA A 80 3.89 -2.50 -9.71
CA ALA A 80 4.43 -1.38 -10.48
C ALA A 80 3.39 -0.27 -10.77
N ARG A 81 2.15 -0.63 -11.16
CA ARG A 81 1.05 0.34 -11.34
C ARG A 81 0.63 1.01 -10.04
N CYS A 82 0.52 0.27 -8.93
CA CYS A 82 0.26 0.86 -7.61
C CYS A 82 1.36 1.82 -7.16
N ASN A 83 2.62 1.54 -7.50
CA ASN A 83 3.72 2.49 -7.29
C ASN A 83 3.59 3.73 -8.20
N GLN A 84 3.01 3.62 -9.39
CA GLN A 84 2.72 4.78 -10.26
C GLN A 84 1.51 5.60 -9.78
N MET A 85 0.56 4.98 -9.08
CA MET A 85 -0.59 5.65 -8.45
C MET A 85 -0.29 6.20 -7.06
N ALA A 86 0.95 6.07 -6.58
CA ALA A 86 1.35 6.58 -5.28
C ALA A 86 1.32 8.11 -5.30
N GLU A 87 0.59 8.68 -4.35
CA GLU A 87 0.49 10.13 -4.19
C GLU A 87 1.87 10.73 -3.90
N ARG A 88 2.21 11.85 -4.53
CA ARG A 88 3.47 12.57 -4.26
C ARG A 88 3.53 13.02 -2.80
N PHE A 89 4.72 12.97 -2.22
CA PHE A 89 5.01 13.53 -0.90
C PHE A 89 5.77 14.84 -1.09
N TYR A 90 5.12 15.95 -0.78
CA TYR A 90 5.61 17.27 -1.14
C TYR A 90 6.54 17.87 -0.08
N LEU A 91 7.16 19.00 -0.42
CA LEU A 91 8.02 19.75 0.48
C LEU A 91 7.31 20.14 1.79
N TYR A 92 6.06 20.58 1.72
CA TYR A 92 5.29 20.96 2.90
C TYR A 92 4.96 19.75 3.80
N ASP A 93 4.79 18.56 3.21
CA ASP A 93 4.62 17.32 3.99
C ASP A 93 5.90 16.99 4.76
N LEU A 94 7.07 17.30 4.19
CA LEU A 94 8.39 17.10 4.81
C LEU A 94 8.52 17.88 6.12
N ALA A 95 8.03 19.12 6.18
CA ALA A 95 8.10 19.95 7.38
C ALA A 95 7.37 19.36 8.60
N SER A 96 6.40 18.47 8.35
CA SER A 96 5.62 17.79 9.39
C SER A 96 6.18 16.43 9.82
N ALA A 97 7.22 15.93 9.15
CA ALA A 97 7.84 14.64 9.45
C ALA A 97 8.83 14.75 10.61
N SER A 98 9.18 13.61 11.22
CA SER A 98 10.13 13.58 12.35
C SER A 98 11.57 13.51 11.88
N SER A 99 11.85 12.71 10.85
CA SER A 99 13.21 12.57 10.31
C SER A 99 13.20 12.15 8.86
N LEU A 100 14.32 12.38 8.18
CA LEU A 100 14.57 11.87 6.84
C LEU A 100 15.95 11.24 6.75
N LYS A 101 16.09 10.35 5.78
CA LYS A 101 17.37 9.77 5.38
C LYS A 101 17.63 10.08 3.91
N THR A 102 18.83 10.55 3.64
CA THR A 102 19.30 10.90 2.29
C THR A 102 19.88 9.68 1.56
N PHE A 103 20.16 9.80 0.26
CA PHE A 103 20.81 8.73 -0.51
C PHE A 103 22.25 8.49 -0.06
N GLU A 104 22.93 9.52 0.43
CA GLU A 104 24.29 9.46 0.98
C GLU A 104 24.34 8.75 2.34
N GLY A 105 23.19 8.36 2.89
CA GLY A 105 23.09 7.65 4.16
C GLY A 105 22.93 8.56 5.38
N LYS A 106 23.09 9.87 5.22
CA LYS A 106 22.92 10.86 6.28
C LYS A 106 21.49 10.93 6.77
N VAL A 107 21.31 11.07 8.08
CA VAL A 107 20.01 11.16 8.75
C VAL A 107 19.84 12.55 9.33
N TYR A 108 18.76 13.22 8.97
CA TYR A 108 18.40 14.54 9.47
C TYR A 108 17.15 14.45 10.34
N GLU A 109 17.22 15.00 11.56
CA GLU A 109 16.06 15.25 12.40
C GLU A 109 15.37 16.53 11.93
N LEU A 110 14.08 16.47 11.65
CA LEU A 110 13.33 17.57 11.08
C LEU A 110 12.67 18.40 12.19
N LYS A 111 12.86 19.71 12.12
CA LYS A 111 12.32 20.70 13.05
C LYS A 111 11.67 21.82 12.25
N GLY A 112 10.51 21.51 11.66
CA GLY A 112 9.79 22.43 10.78
C GLY A 112 10.53 22.66 9.45
N ALA A 113 11.01 23.89 9.22
CA ALA A 113 11.66 24.28 7.97
C ALA A 113 13.16 23.88 7.87
N VAL A 114 13.73 23.30 8.92
CA VAL A 114 15.14 22.89 8.95
C VAL A 114 15.29 21.43 9.35
N GLY A 115 16.37 20.81 8.87
CA GLY A 115 16.83 19.50 9.30
C GLY A 115 18.22 19.60 9.93
N VAL A 116 18.43 18.87 11.02
CA VAL A 116 19.71 18.80 11.73
C VAL A 116 20.31 17.40 11.54
N GLU A 117 21.52 17.31 10.98
CA GLU A 117 22.20 16.03 10.78
C GLU A 117 22.57 15.40 12.13
N LYS A 118 22.26 14.12 12.30
CA LYS A 118 22.44 13.41 13.58
C LYS A 118 23.90 13.28 14.02
N GLU A 119 24.84 13.15 13.08
CA GLU A 119 26.26 12.91 13.39
C GLU A 119 27.07 14.20 13.49
N SER A 120 26.92 15.10 12.52
CA SER A 120 27.73 16.32 12.44
C SER A 120 27.08 17.53 13.14
N GLY A 121 25.77 17.49 13.39
CA GLY A 121 24.99 18.66 13.82
C GLY A 121 24.73 19.68 12.72
N GLU A 122 25.08 19.37 11.46
CA GLU A 122 24.87 20.28 10.31
C GLU A 122 23.39 20.63 10.13
N VAL A 123 23.09 21.93 10.10
CA VAL A 123 21.73 22.44 9.87
C VAL A 123 21.55 22.75 8.40
N ARG A 124 20.50 22.19 7.78
CA ARG A 124 20.14 22.46 6.39
C ARG A 124 18.66 22.82 6.25
N HIS A 125 18.35 23.60 5.24
CA HIS A 125 16.96 23.91 4.91
C HIS A 125 16.27 22.71 4.26
N ILE A 126 14.97 22.53 4.53
CA ILE A 126 14.22 21.38 4.00
C ILE A 126 14.17 21.32 2.46
N THR A 127 14.27 22.47 1.78
CA THR A 127 14.34 22.55 0.31
C THR A 127 15.55 21.80 -0.23
N ASP A 128 16.70 21.94 0.44
CA ASP A 128 17.97 21.35 0.02
C ASP A 128 17.97 19.84 0.30
N LEU A 129 17.26 19.44 1.35
CA LEU A 129 17.10 18.04 1.74
C LEU A 129 16.09 17.30 0.84
N TYR A 130 15.06 17.99 0.35
CA TYR A 130 13.97 17.36 -0.39
C TYR A 130 14.45 16.55 -1.60
N TYR A 131 15.34 17.11 -2.42
CA TYR A 131 15.87 16.40 -3.60
C TYR A 131 16.93 15.34 -3.26
N ARG A 132 17.47 15.34 -2.04
CA ARG A 132 18.42 14.31 -1.57
C ARG A 132 17.73 13.21 -0.77
N THR A 133 16.46 13.38 -0.47
CA THR A 133 15.70 12.48 0.40
C THR A 133 15.46 11.15 -0.28
N ARG A 134 15.90 10.07 0.38
CA ARG A 134 15.60 8.69 0.00
C ARG A 134 14.36 8.16 0.74
N SER A 135 14.22 8.50 2.02
CA SER A 135 13.09 8.03 2.83
C SER A 135 12.75 8.99 3.94
N VAL A 136 11.46 9.15 4.19
CA VAL A 136 10.91 10.01 5.24
C VAL A 136 10.24 9.16 6.31
N ILE A 137 10.55 9.44 7.57
CA ILE A 137 10.07 8.70 8.74
C ILE A 137 9.35 9.67 9.68
N SER A 138 8.21 9.26 10.18
CA SER A 138 7.51 9.94 11.27
C SER A 138 6.91 8.92 12.21
N ASN A 139 7.00 9.15 13.52
CA ASN A 139 6.42 8.26 14.53
C ASN A 139 6.78 6.77 14.33
N LYS A 140 8.05 6.48 13.99
CA LYS A 140 8.58 5.12 13.67
C LYS A 140 7.91 4.42 12.47
N ARG A 141 7.26 5.18 11.59
CA ARG A 141 6.62 4.70 10.36
C ARG A 141 7.26 5.36 9.15
N LEU A 142 7.44 4.59 8.08
CA LEU A 142 7.90 5.10 6.79
C LEU A 142 6.74 5.80 6.08
N LEU A 143 6.79 7.13 5.94
CA LEU A 143 5.75 7.91 5.30
C LEU A 143 5.92 7.96 3.78
N ALA A 144 7.16 8.15 3.34
CA ALA A 144 7.48 8.31 1.93
C ALA A 144 8.83 7.69 1.61
N LYS A 145 8.99 7.26 0.35
CA LYS A 145 10.24 6.69 -0.14
C LYS A 145 10.43 7.04 -1.60
N ARG A 146 11.67 7.42 -1.92
CA ARG A 146 12.16 7.56 -3.27
C ARG A 146 13.06 6.36 -3.60
N LYS A 147 12.82 5.72 -4.74
CA LYS A 147 13.58 4.51 -5.13
C LYS A 147 14.94 4.91 -5.71
N ASN A 148 14.97 5.81 -6.70
CA ASN A 148 16.18 6.32 -7.32
C ASN A 148 16.31 7.84 -7.13
N ALA A 149 17.51 8.40 -7.18
CA ALA A 149 17.74 9.83 -6.90
C ALA A 149 16.91 10.78 -7.78
N HIS A 150 16.73 10.39 -9.06
CA HIS A 150 15.98 11.13 -10.07
C HIS A 150 14.46 10.88 -10.04
N ASP A 151 13.98 9.94 -9.22
CA ASP A 151 12.55 9.67 -9.11
C ASP A 151 11.85 10.72 -8.23
N GLU A 152 10.52 10.72 -8.26
CA GLU A 152 9.73 11.48 -7.31
C GLU A 152 9.71 10.85 -5.91
N LEU A 153 9.56 11.69 -4.88
CA LEU A 153 9.31 11.19 -3.53
C LEU A 153 7.83 10.83 -3.41
N LEU A 154 7.54 9.55 -3.19
CA LEU A 154 6.18 9.03 -3.20
C LEU A 154 5.76 8.58 -1.80
N LYS A 155 4.49 8.85 -1.44
CA LYS A 155 3.85 8.34 -0.23
C LYS A 155 3.80 6.82 -0.29
N VAL A 156 4.12 6.17 0.83
CA VAL A 156 4.03 4.73 0.94
C VAL A 156 2.59 4.36 1.30
N SER A 157 1.90 3.65 0.41
CA SER A 157 0.58 3.10 0.69
C SER A 157 0.67 1.93 1.69
N GLY A 158 0.29 2.16 2.94
CA GLY A 158 0.18 1.14 3.98
C GLY A 158 1.14 1.32 5.17
N ILE A 159 0.76 0.79 6.33
CA ILE A 159 1.52 0.89 7.59
C ILE A 159 2.78 0.00 7.50
N LYS A 160 3.87 0.54 6.93
CA LYS A 160 5.19 -0.10 7.07
C LYS A 160 5.84 0.39 8.37
N LYS A 161 5.76 -0.43 9.41
CA LYS A 161 6.60 -0.26 10.62
C LYS A 161 8.06 -0.43 10.20
N VAL A 162 8.90 0.53 10.56
CA VAL A 162 10.35 0.39 10.41
C VAL A 162 10.82 -0.56 11.52
N LYS A 163 11.54 -1.62 11.14
CA LYS A 163 12.16 -2.56 12.08
C LYS A 163 13.32 -1.89 12.81
#